data_AF-A0A7K0U3H4-F1
#
_entry.id   AF-A0A7K0U3H4-F1
#
_cell.length_a   1.000
_cell.length_b   1.000
_cell.length_c   1.000
_cell.angle_alpha   90.00
_cell.angle_beta   90.00
_cell.angle_gamma   90.00
#
_symmetry.space_group_name_H-M   'P 1'
#
loop_
_entity.id
_entity.type
_entity.pdbx_description
1 polymer ?
#
loop_
_entity_poly.entity_id
_entity_poly.type
_entity_poly.pdbx_seq_one_letter_code
_entity_poly.pdbx_strand_id
1 'polypeptide(L)'
;MRTMHSDLPAPYGLYDPRFERDACGVSFVANLKGVRSHDIVAKGLSALCNLEHRGATGAEQNTGDGAGILIQVPDAFLRAVLPFDLPPSGAYAVGMAFLPADGASCARARSAIEAIVSDEGLNPLGWRLVPTNPAILGQTALDVMPTFELFLLSDPAGTTGLELDRKVYVVRKRVEHELTGDVATYFPSLSSRTLVYKGMFTSPQLGEFYPDLADERMDSALALVHSRFSTNTFPSWPLAHPYRFVAHNGEINTVQGNENWMRTREAMLATPHIPNLERTFPVCTPGGSDTARLDEAIELLHLGGRSLPHAVLMLIPEAWENHPTMEPAKRAFYRFHSSMIEPWDGPASVAFTDGTVIGAVLDRNGLRPSRFWVTADDLVIMASEVGVIDVDQSRIVKKGRLQPGRMFLVDTAQGRIVDDSEFKAQLASEHPYADWLDQGLTELSDLPAREHIVFSHDSVLRRQQVFGYTHEELKIIVAPMARSGLEPIGSMGTDTPIAVLSERPRLLFDYFQQLFAQVTNPPLDAIREEVVTAVSSTIGPEANLLQPGPESCR
;
A
#
# COMPACT_ATOMS: atom_id res chain seq x y z
N MET A 1 20.12 0.46 -15.55
CA MET A 1 18.96 -0.35 -15.94
C MET A 1 17.74 0.54 -15.71
N ARG A 2 17.16 1.13 -16.77
CA ARG A 2 15.98 2.02 -16.63
C ARG A 2 14.74 1.14 -16.72
N THR A 3 14.12 0.87 -15.57
CA THR A 3 12.78 0.30 -15.45
C THR A 3 11.77 1.45 -15.50
N MET A 4 10.61 1.28 -16.14
CA MET A 4 9.57 2.34 -16.25
C MET A 4 8.87 2.70 -14.93
N HIS A 5 9.33 2.15 -13.79
CA HIS A 5 8.63 2.31 -12.52
C HIS A 5 8.69 3.74 -11.99
N SER A 6 9.60 4.56 -12.51
CA SER A 6 9.59 6.00 -12.35
C SER A 6 10.52 6.66 -13.38
N ASP A 7 10.04 7.64 -14.16
CA ASP A 7 10.92 8.55 -14.92
C ASP A 7 11.56 9.61 -14.00
N LEU A 8 11.80 9.25 -12.74
CA LEU A 8 12.48 10.11 -11.79
C LEU A 8 13.95 10.24 -12.21
N PRO A 9 14.53 11.45 -12.10
CA PRO A 9 15.92 11.66 -12.43
C PRO A 9 16.84 10.83 -11.52
N ALA A 10 18.02 10.49 -12.01
CA ALA A 10 19.06 9.88 -11.18
C ALA A 10 19.47 10.83 -10.03
N PRO A 11 20.00 10.32 -8.90
CA PRO A 11 20.45 11.15 -7.80
C PRO A 11 21.39 12.26 -8.28
N TYR A 12 21.07 13.52 -7.93
CA TYR A 12 21.84 14.69 -8.32
C TYR A 12 21.84 15.73 -7.21
N GLY A 13 23.03 16.08 -6.71
CA GLY A 13 23.16 16.96 -5.55
C GLY A 13 22.55 16.33 -4.29
N LEU A 14 21.59 17.03 -3.67
CA LEU A 14 20.85 16.55 -2.49
C LEU A 14 19.56 15.80 -2.84
N TYR A 15 19.20 15.73 -4.13
CA TYR A 15 18.02 15.00 -4.57
C TYR A 15 18.31 13.50 -4.66
N ASP A 16 17.45 12.71 -4.03
CA ASP A 16 17.44 11.26 -4.11
C ASP A 16 15.99 10.77 -4.26
N PRO A 17 15.63 10.05 -5.35
CA PRO A 17 14.27 9.53 -5.59
C PRO A 17 13.70 8.69 -4.44
N ARG A 18 14.55 8.15 -3.57
CA ARG A 18 14.10 7.35 -2.42
C ARG A 18 13.38 8.17 -1.35
N PHE A 19 13.47 9.50 -1.38
CA PHE A 19 12.78 10.40 -0.45
C PHE A 19 11.47 10.97 -1.01
N GLU A 20 10.94 10.41 -2.10
CA GLU A 20 9.67 10.86 -2.68
C GLU A 20 8.46 10.49 -1.82
N ARG A 21 7.52 11.44 -1.71
CA ARG A 21 6.38 11.38 -0.77
C ARG A 21 5.13 12.02 -1.38
N ASP A 22 3.97 11.47 -1.03
CA ASP A 22 2.66 11.91 -1.53
C ASP A 22 1.65 12.15 -0.40
N ALA A 23 0.70 13.07 -0.59
CA ALA A 23 -0.46 13.28 0.29
C ALA A 23 -1.66 13.66 -0.58
N CYS A 24 -2.90 13.29 -0.25
CA CYS A 24 -3.93 13.16 -1.30
C CYS A 24 -5.39 13.46 -0.88
N GLY A 25 -6.33 13.27 -1.82
CA GLY A 25 -7.75 13.05 -1.56
C GLY A 25 -8.13 11.61 -1.90
N VAL A 26 -8.89 10.93 -1.03
CA VAL A 26 -9.39 9.57 -1.29
C VAL A 26 -10.90 9.53 -1.03
N SER A 27 -11.62 8.83 -1.91
CA SER A 27 -13.07 8.61 -1.76
C SER A 27 -13.49 7.30 -2.40
N PHE A 28 -14.52 6.67 -1.88
CA PHE A 28 -15.25 5.65 -2.60
C PHE A 28 -16.75 5.81 -2.49
N VAL A 29 -17.43 5.30 -3.50
CA VAL A 29 -18.89 5.18 -3.57
C VAL A 29 -19.21 3.72 -3.79
N ALA A 30 -20.20 3.19 -3.08
CA ALA A 30 -20.66 1.82 -3.25
C ALA A 30 -22.17 1.70 -3.09
N ASN A 31 -22.78 0.81 -3.86
CA ASN A 31 -24.12 0.32 -3.60
C ASN A 31 -24.04 -0.85 -2.63
N LEU A 32 -24.66 -0.71 -1.46
CA LEU A 32 -24.64 -1.68 -0.37
C LEU A 32 -25.12 -3.06 -0.81
N LYS A 33 -26.06 -3.14 -1.75
CA LYS A 33 -26.67 -4.38 -2.25
C LYS A 33 -25.98 -4.95 -3.49
N GLY A 34 -24.85 -4.38 -3.91
CA GLY A 34 -24.13 -4.85 -5.09
C GLY A 34 -24.82 -4.53 -6.41
N VAL A 35 -25.82 -3.63 -6.41
CA VAL A 35 -26.49 -3.23 -7.66
C VAL A 35 -25.53 -2.37 -8.48
N ARG A 36 -25.18 -2.89 -9.65
CA ARG A 36 -24.28 -2.22 -10.59
C ARG A 36 -25.04 -1.15 -11.39
N SER A 37 -24.46 0.02 -11.51
CA SER A 37 -25.00 1.08 -12.38
C SER A 37 -23.90 2.05 -12.82
N HIS A 38 -24.14 2.74 -13.93
CA HIS A 38 -23.30 3.84 -14.35
C HIS A 38 -23.36 5.03 -13.38
N ASP A 39 -24.46 5.20 -12.64
CA ASP A 39 -24.61 6.25 -11.63
C ASP A 39 -23.55 6.13 -10.52
N ILE A 40 -23.13 4.93 -10.13
CA ILE A 40 -22.04 4.74 -9.16
C ILE A 40 -20.70 5.26 -9.73
N VAL A 41 -20.43 4.98 -11.02
CA VAL A 41 -19.22 5.47 -11.71
C VAL A 41 -19.26 7.00 -11.79
N ALA A 42 -20.38 7.57 -12.23
CA ALA A 42 -20.57 9.02 -12.32
C ALA A 42 -20.45 9.72 -10.96
N LYS A 43 -21.00 9.13 -9.89
CA LYS A 43 -20.82 9.62 -8.51
C LYS A 43 -19.38 9.56 -8.05
N GLY A 44 -18.65 8.49 -8.41
CA GLY A 44 -17.21 8.39 -8.17
C GLY A 44 -16.44 9.53 -8.82
N LEU A 45 -16.69 9.80 -10.11
CA LEU A 45 -16.07 10.91 -10.83
C LEU A 45 -16.44 12.27 -10.21
N SER A 46 -17.70 12.48 -9.84
CA SER A 46 -18.12 13.70 -9.15
C SER A 46 -17.41 13.88 -7.80
N ALA A 47 -17.24 12.81 -7.03
CA ALA A 47 -16.49 12.85 -5.77
C ALA A 47 -15.02 13.21 -6.00
N LEU A 48 -14.41 12.68 -7.06
CA LEU A 48 -13.03 12.99 -7.44
C LEU A 48 -12.86 14.49 -7.78
N CYS A 49 -13.77 15.06 -8.57
CA CYS A 49 -13.75 16.50 -8.88
C CYS A 49 -13.85 17.36 -7.61
N ASN A 50 -14.71 16.97 -6.66
CA ASN A 50 -14.86 17.68 -5.40
C ASN A 50 -13.68 17.48 -4.42
N LEU A 51 -12.68 16.68 -4.78
CA LEU A 51 -11.42 16.53 -4.06
C LEU A 51 -10.26 17.29 -4.73
N GLU A 52 -10.50 18.04 -5.80
CA GLU A 52 -9.45 18.75 -6.57
C GLU A 52 -8.63 19.71 -5.71
N HIS A 53 -9.22 20.36 -4.70
CA HIS A 53 -8.51 21.25 -3.78
C HIS A 53 -7.50 20.53 -2.87
N ARG A 54 -7.50 19.20 -2.86
CA ARG A 54 -6.49 18.35 -2.19
C ARG A 54 -5.43 17.81 -3.14
N GLY A 55 -5.59 18.00 -4.45
CA GLY A 55 -4.58 17.69 -5.45
C GLY A 55 -3.58 18.83 -5.62
N ALA A 56 -2.46 18.52 -6.26
CA ALA A 56 -1.55 19.53 -6.78
C ALA A 56 -1.68 19.61 -8.30
N THR A 57 -1.52 20.82 -8.82
CA THR A 57 -1.19 21.05 -10.22
C THR A 57 0.33 21.09 -10.35
N GLY A 58 0.86 20.47 -11.40
CA GLY A 58 2.27 20.54 -11.75
C GLY A 58 2.68 21.95 -12.18
N ALA A 59 3.80 22.06 -12.90
CA ALA A 59 4.31 23.34 -13.39
C ALA A 59 3.32 24.07 -14.34
N GLU A 60 2.43 23.31 -14.98
CA GLU A 60 1.38 23.80 -15.88
C GLU A 60 0.00 23.60 -15.23
N GLN A 61 -0.93 24.54 -15.42
CA GLN A 61 -2.27 24.47 -14.81
C GLN A 61 -3.08 23.23 -15.24
N ASN A 62 -2.81 22.69 -16.42
CA ASN A 62 -3.47 21.54 -17.00
C ASN A 62 -2.65 20.23 -16.87
N THR A 63 -1.64 20.23 -16.01
CA THR A 63 -0.91 19.04 -15.58
C THR A 63 -1.24 18.78 -14.12
N GLY A 64 -1.83 17.63 -13.80
CA GLY A 64 -2.05 17.19 -12.42
C GLY A 64 -1.08 16.08 -12.02
N ASP A 65 -0.79 15.96 -10.73
CA ASP A 65 0.14 14.95 -10.20
C ASP A 65 -0.40 13.51 -10.30
N GLY A 66 -1.69 13.36 -10.54
CA GLY A 66 -2.32 12.09 -10.88
C GLY A 66 -3.75 11.98 -10.34
N ALA A 67 -4.62 11.38 -11.15
CA ALA A 67 -5.98 11.06 -10.74
C ALA A 67 -6.42 9.74 -11.35
N GLY A 68 -7.39 9.09 -10.72
CA GLY A 68 -7.90 7.82 -11.24
C GLY A 68 -9.11 7.28 -10.50
N ILE A 69 -9.65 6.22 -11.09
CA ILE A 69 -10.82 5.47 -10.63
C ILE A 69 -10.57 3.96 -10.82
N LEU A 70 -10.95 3.19 -9.80
CA LEU A 70 -11.06 1.74 -9.83
C LEU A 70 -12.54 1.38 -9.78
N ILE A 71 -12.97 0.54 -10.73
CA ILE A 71 -14.33 0.00 -10.83
C ILE A 71 -14.29 -1.53 -10.95
N GLN A 72 -15.46 -2.17 -10.84
CA GLN A 72 -15.59 -3.57 -11.24
C GLN A 72 -15.48 -3.72 -12.76
N VAL A 73 -15.05 -4.89 -13.23
CA VAL A 73 -14.97 -5.19 -14.68
C VAL A 73 -16.35 -4.99 -15.34
N PRO A 74 -16.49 -4.06 -16.30
CA PRO A 74 -17.77 -3.67 -16.92
C PRO A 74 -18.09 -4.58 -18.12
N ASP A 75 -18.59 -5.79 -17.86
CA ASP A 75 -18.78 -6.84 -18.88
C ASP A 75 -19.66 -6.39 -20.07
N ALA A 76 -20.74 -5.66 -19.81
CA ALA A 76 -21.65 -5.16 -20.83
C ALA A 76 -20.97 -4.16 -21.77
N PHE A 77 -20.13 -3.28 -21.22
CA PHE A 77 -19.31 -2.36 -22.01
C PHE A 77 -18.31 -3.12 -22.86
N LEU A 78 -17.51 -4.01 -22.25
CA LEU A 78 -16.45 -4.74 -22.94
C LEU A 78 -16.98 -5.56 -24.11
N ARG A 79 -18.06 -6.33 -23.93
CA ARG A 79 -18.68 -7.11 -25.03
C ARG A 79 -19.13 -6.25 -26.20
N ALA A 80 -19.50 -5.00 -25.93
CA ALA A 80 -20.04 -4.13 -26.96
C ALA A 80 -18.97 -3.34 -27.73
N VAL A 81 -17.75 -3.22 -27.19
CA VAL A 81 -16.65 -2.44 -27.79
C VAL A 81 -15.49 -3.30 -28.30
N LEU A 82 -15.45 -4.59 -27.95
CA LEU A 82 -14.39 -5.49 -28.39
C LEU A 82 -14.71 -6.11 -29.75
N PRO A 83 -13.69 -6.33 -30.60
CA PRO A 83 -13.86 -6.95 -31.91
C PRO A 83 -13.89 -8.48 -31.87
N PHE A 84 -13.90 -9.08 -30.68
CA PHE A 84 -13.86 -10.54 -30.46
C PHE A 84 -14.79 -10.94 -29.31
N ASP A 85 -15.18 -12.21 -29.29
CA ASP A 85 -16.06 -12.77 -28.28
C ASP A 85 -15.32 -12.99 -26.95
N LEU A 86 -16.04 -12.72 -25.85
CA LEU A 86 -15.55 -12.96 -24.50
C LEU A 86 -16.14 -14.23 -23.89
N PRO A 87 -15.35 -15.00 -23.12
CA PRO A 87 -15.87 -15.98 -22.17
C PRO A 87 -16.93 -15.39 -21.23
N PRO A 88 -17.68 -16.22 -20.49
CA PRO A 88 -18.60 -15.73 -19.46
C PRO A 88 -17.93 -14.73 -18.50
N SER A 89 -18.71 -13.78 -17.97
CA SER A 89 -18.21 -12.79 -17.00
C SER A 89 -17.50 -13.49 -15.83
N GLY A 90 -16.32 -12.98 -15.47
CA GLY A 90 -15.44 -13.59 -14.45
C GLY A 90 -14.53 -14.71 -14.97
N ALA A 91 -14.73 -15.24 -16.19
CA ALA A 91 -13.87 -16.25 -16.81
C ALA A 91 -12.81 -15.67 -17.78
N TYR A 92 -12.65 -14.35 -17.77
CA TYR A 92 -11.58 -13.63 -18.44
C TYR A 92 -11.04 -12.56 -17.50
N ALA A 93 -9.78 -12.20 -17.69
CA ALA A 93 -9.16 -11.03 -17.07
C ALA A 93 -8.97 -9.94 -18.12
N VAL A 94 -9.16 -8.70 -17.70
CA VAL A 94 -8.87 -7.50 -18.48
C VAL A 94 -7.90 -6.63 -17.71
N GLY A 95 -7.00 -5.96 -18.41
CA GLY A 95 -6.07 -5.03 -17.81
C GLY A 95 -5.81 -3.83 -18.70
N MET A 96 -5.78 -2.66 -18.07
CA MET A 96 -5.23 -1.46 -18.70
C MET A 96 -3.71 -1.67 -18.81
N ALA A 97 -3.17 -1.61 -20.02
CA ALA A 97 -1.73 -1.66 -20.29
C ALA A 97 -1.24 -0.27 -20.66
N PHE A 98 -0.23 0.21 -19.94
CA PHE A 98 0.56 1.37 -20.33
C PHE A 98 1.75 0.86 -21.12
N LEU A 99 1.63 0.91 -22.44
CA LEU A 99 2.63 0.43 -23.40
C LEU A 99 3.54 1.59 -23.85
N PRO A 100 4.72 1.30 -24.41
CA PRO A 100 5.56 2.32 -25.03
C PRO A 100 4.79 3.16 -26.07
N ALA A 101 5.09 4.46 -26.15
CA ALA A 101 4.45 5.37 -27.11
C ALA A 101 4.88 5.09 -28.57
N ASP A 102 6.11 4.61 -28.77
CA ASP A 102 6.63 4.25 -30.08
C ASP A 102 5.94 2.99 -30.63
N GLY A 103 5.40 3.05 -31.85
CA GLY A 103 4.60 1.96 -32.43
C GLY A 103 5.37 0.64 -32.61
N ALA A 104 6.67 0.69 -32.93
CA ALA A 104 7.48 -0.52 -33.07
C ALA A 104 7.75 -1.18 -31.71
N SER A 105 8.03 -0.36 -30.70
CA SER A 105 8.28 -0.79 -29.32
C SER A 105 7.00 -1.31 -28.66
N CYS A 106 5.87 -0.66 -28.92
CA CYS A 106 4.53 -1.12 -28.53
C CYS A 106 4.22 -2.51 -29.11
N ALA A 107 4.45 -2.73 -30.41
CA ALA A 107 4.24 -4.04 -31.02
C ALA A 107 5.12 -5.14 -30.41
N ARG A 108 6.39 -4.84 -30.10
CA ARG A 108 7.29 -5.78 -29.40
C ARG A 108 6.80 -6.09 -27.99
N ALA A 109 6.35 -5.08 -27.25
CA ALA A 109 5.79 -5.25 -25.90
C ALA A 109 4.55 -6.16 -25.94
N ARG A 110 3.61 -5.94 -26.88
CA ARG A 110 2.43 -6.81 -27.05
C ARG A 110 2.81 -8.27 -27.28
N SER A 111 3.71 -8.53 -28.23
CA SER A 111 4.16 -9.89 -28.52
C SER A 111 4.87 -10.55 -27.34
N ALA A 112 5.65 -9.79 -26.57
CA ALA A 112 6.30 -10.30 -25.36
C ALA A 112 5.28 -10.64 -24.26
N ILE A 113 4.24 -9.81 -24.07
CA ILE A 113 3.15 -10.06 -23.13
C ILE A 113 2.37 -11.33 -23.53
N GLU A 114 2.01 -11.48 -24.80
CA GLU A 114 1.34 -12.68 -25.31
C GLU A 114 2.18 -13.95 -25.13
N ALA A 115 3.50 -13.85 -25.30
CA ALA A 115 4.43 -14.94 -25.05
C ALA A 115 4.48 -15.33 -23.57
N ILE A 116 4.55 -14.36 -22.64
CA ILE A 116 4.50 -14.61 -21.18
C ILE A 116 3.18 -15.28 -20.80
N VAL A 117 2.05 -14.79 -21.31
CA VAL A 117 0.72 -15.37 -21.06
C VAL A 117 0.67 -16.83 -21.51
N SER A 118 1.18 -17.12 -22.70
CA SER A 118 1.21 -18.48 -23.25
C SER A 118 2.16 -19.40 -22.46
N ASP A 119 3.30 -18.89 -21.99
CA ASP A 119 4.25 -19.64 -21.15
C ASP A 119 3.68 -19.98 -19.76
N GLU A 120 2.83 -19.12 -19.20
CA GLU A 120 2.05 -19.41 -17.98
C GLU A 120 0.81 -20.30 -18.24
N GLY A 121 0.63 -20.80 -19.46
CA GLY A 121 -0.46 -21.72 -19.83
C GLY A 121 -1.84 -21.05 -19.93
N LEU A 122 -1.87 -19.71 -20.03
CA LEU A 122 -3.09 -18.93 -20.24
C LEU A 122 -3.27 -18.62 -21.74
N ASN A 123 -4.46 -18.18 -22.11
CA ASN A 123 -4.84 -17.89 -23.48
C ASN A 123 -5.02 -16.37 -23.68
N PRO A 124 -4.16 -15.69 -24.47
CA PRO A 124 -4.39 -14.31 -24.85
C PRO A 124 -5.63 -14.21 -25.76
N LEU A 125 -6.56 -13.33 -25.44
CA LEU A 125 -7.80 -13.13 -26.21
C LEU A 125 -7.65 -12.02 -27.23
N GLY A 126 -7.05 -10.90 -26.83
CA GLY A 126 -6.75 -9.80 -27.74
C GLY A 126 -6.58 -8.46 -27.06
N TRP A 127 -6.42 -7.45 -27.90
CA TRP A 127 -6.13 -6.08 -27.52
C TRP A 127 -7.21 -5.11 -28.02
N ARG A 128 -7.48 -4.07 -27.25
CA ARG A 128 -8.29 -2.91 -27.66
C ARG A 128 -7.57 -1.62 -27.34
N LEU A 129 -7.31 -0.81 -28.35
CA LEU A 129 -6.87 0.57 -28.16
C LEU A 129 -7.93 1.35 -27.36
N VAL A 130 -7.51 1.99 -26.27
CA VAL A 130 -8.38 2.83 -25.44
C VAL A 130 -8.50 4.20 -26.10
N PRO A 131 -9.72 4.69 -26.37
CA PRO A 131 -9.89 6.05 -26.86
C PRO A 131 -9.43 7.04 -25.78
N THR A 132 -8.61 8.02 -26.17
CA THR A 132 -8.10 9.06 -25.28
C THR A 132 -8.23 10.45 -25.91
N ASN A 133 -8.39 11.50 -25.08
CA ASN A 133 -8.36 12.90 -25.51
C ASN A 133 -7.09 13.62 -25.00
N PRO A 134 -5.93 13.49 -25.67
CA PRO A 134 -4.68 14.11 -25.23
C PRO A 134 -4.68 15.65 -25.34
N ALA A 135 -5.62 16.25 -26.08
CA ALA A 135 -5.63 17.69 -26.34
C ALA A 135 -5.82 18.56 -25.08
N ILE A 136 -6.27 17.97 -23.97
CA ILE A 136 -6.52 18.67 -22.70
C ILE A 136 -5.31 18.68 -21.77
N LEU A 137 -4.31 17.84 -22.04
CA LEU A 137 -3.16 17.64 -21.17
C LEU A 137 -2.12 18.76 -21.32
N GLY A 138 -1.39 19.05 -20.25
CA GLY A 138 -0.17 19.87 -20.32
C GLY A 138 0.97 19.13 -21.03
N GLN A 139 1.94 19.89 -21.54
CA GLN A 139 3.04 19.35 -22.34
C GLN A 139 3.85 18.32 -21.56
N THR A 140 4.08 18.58 -20.27
CA THR A 140 4.83 17.69 -19.36
C THR A 140 4.20 16.30 -19.22
N ALA A 141 2.86 16.21 -19.18
CA ALA A 141 2.16 14.92 -19.12
C ALA A 141 2.17 14.21 -20.49
N LEU A 142 2.06 14.98 -21.58
CA LEU A 142 2.10 14.48 -22.97
C LEU A 142 3.45 13.87 -23.33
N ASP A 143 4.55 14.49 -22.91
CA ASP A 143 5.91 14.07 -23.25
C ASP A 143 6.25 12.65 -22.74
N VAL A 144 5.58 12.22 -21.66
CA VAL A 144 5.75 10.88 -21.07
C VAL A 144 4.48 10.03 -21.17
N MET A 145 3.52 10.42 -22.01
CA MET A 145 2.25 9.70 -22.17
C MET A 145 2.46 8.32 -22.83
N PRO A 146 2.06 7.20 -22.18
CA PRO A 146 2.12 5.88 -22.78
C PRO A 146 0.99 5.67 -23.79
N THR A 147 1.08 4.57 -24.55
CA THR A 147 -0.07 4.06 -25.31
C THR A 147 -0.97 3.27 -24.38
N PHE A 148 -2.27 3.57 -24.37
CA PHE A 148 -3.25 2.92 -23.50
C PHE A 148 -4.04 1.84 -24.26
N GLU A 149 -3.96 0.61 -23.78
CA GLU A 149 -4.66 -0.52 -24.37
C GLU A 149 -5.28 -1.42 -23.32
N LEU A 150 -6.50 -1.92 -23.57
CA LEU A 150 -7.04 -3.03 -22.81
C LEU A 150 -6.48 -4.33 -23.38
N PHE A 151 -5.81 -5.10 -22.53
CA PHE A 151 -5.40 -6.46 -22.82
C PHE A 151 -6.34 -7.44 -22.15
N LEU A 152 -6.76 -8.48 -22.87
CA LEU A 152 -7.66 -9.50 -22.37
C LEU A 152 -7.07 -10.89 -22.53
N LEU A 153 -7.25 -11.71 -21.50
CA LEU A 153 -6.80 -13.09 -21.47
C LEU A 153 -7.80 -13.98 -20.72
N SER A 154 -7.69 -15.28 -20.90
CA SER A 154 -8.50 -16.29 -20.23
C SER A 154 -7.64 -17.49 -19.84
N ASP A 155 -8.21 -18.37 -19.03
CA ASP A 155 -7.62 -19.68 -18.77
C ASP A 155 -8.35 -20.75 -19.61
N PRO A 156 -7.64 -21.55 -20.43
CA PRO A 156 -8.21 -22.69 -21.14
C PRO A 156 -8.97 -23.67 -20.23
N ALA A 157 -8.60 -23.76 -18.94
CA ALA A 157 -9.29 -24.60 -17.95
C ALA A 157 -10.59 -23.98 -17.43
N GLY A 158 -10.94 -22.75 -17.83
CA GLY A 158 -12.16 -22.06 -17.41
C GLY A 158 -12.15 -21.60 -15.95
N THR A 159 -10.97 -21.26 -15.39
CA THR A 159 -10.91 -20.66 -14.05
C THR A 159 -11.57 -19.29 -14.04
N THR A 160 -12.11 -18.90 -12.88
CA THR A 160 -12.90 -17.68 -12.73
C THR A 160 -12.56 -16.91 -11.46
N GLY A 161 -12.84 -15.61 -11.48
CA GLY A 161 -12.74 -14.74 -10.31
C GLY A 161 -11.35 -14.75 -9.66
N LEU A 162 -11.32 -14.93 -8.33
CA LEU A 162 -10.08 -14.92 -7.55
C LEU A 162 -9.05 -15.97 -8.02
N GLU A 163 -9.50 -17.15 -8.46
CA GLU A 163 -8.57 -18.19 -8.95
C GLU A 163 -7.92 -17.80 -10.28
N LEU A 164 -8.64 -17.09 -11.15
CA LEU A 164 -8.06 -16.53 -12.36
C LEU A 164 -7.10 -15.39 -12.03
N ASP A 165 -7.46 -14.50 -11.10
CA ASP A 165 -6.60 -13.41 -10.63
C ASP A 165 -5.26 -13.93 -10.07
N ARG A 166 -5.25 -15.06 -9.35
CA ARG A 166 -4.02 -15.70 -8.85
C ARG A 166 -3.06 -16.11 -9.96
N LYS A 167 -3.56 -16.63 -11.08
CA LYS A 167 -2.72 -16.98 -12.24
C LYS A 167 -2.24 -15.74 -12.97
N VAL A 168 -3.15 -14.77 -13.14
CA VAL A 168 -2.89 -13.49 -13.81
C VAL A 168 -1.85 -12.64 -13.06
N TYR A 169 -1.82 -12.73 -11.73
CA TYR A 169 -0.80 -12.09 -10.89
C TYR A 169 0.63 -12.48 -11.31
N VAL A 170 0.86 -13.76 -11.58
CA VAL A 170 2.18 -14.25 -12.04
C VAL A 170 2.54 -13.62 -13.38
N VAL A 171 1.61 -13.61 -14.34
CA VAL A 171 1.81 -12.94 -15.64
C VAL A 171 2.16 -11.47 -15.45
N ARG A 172 1.41 -10.73 -14.62
CA ARG A 172 1.64 -9.31 -14.40
C ARG A 172 3.02 -9.04 -13.80
N LYS A 173 3.42 -9.79 -12.76
CA LYS A 173 4.73 -9.65 -12.12
C LYS A 173 5.85 -9.99 -13.10
N ARG A 174 5.69 -11.03 -13.93
CA ARG A 174 6.65 -11.34 -15.00
C ARG A 174 6.77 -10.23 -16.03
N VAL A 175 5.65 -9.65 -16.47
CA VAL A 175 5.68 -8.47 -17.35
C VAL A 175 6.48 -7.33 -16.71
N GLU A 176 6.22 -7.00 -15.45
CA GLU A 176 6.94 -5.93 -14.73
C GLU A 176 8.45 -6.19 -14.65
N HIS A 177 8.88 -7.45 -14.49
CA HIS A 177 10.30 -7.81 -14.33
C HIS A 177 11.03 -8.00 -15.65
N GLU A 178 10.39 -8.62 -16.63
CA GLU A 178 11.02 -9.03 -17.90
C GLU A 178 10.97 -7.91 -18.94
N LEU A 179 9.91 -7.11 -18.97
CA LEU A 179 9.77 -6.01 -19.93
C LEU A 179 10.34 -4.73 -19.32
N THR A 180 11.59 -4.43 -19.70
CA THR A 180 12.32 -3.24 -19.26
C THR A 180 12.82 -2.42 -20.45
N GLY A 181 13.31 -1.20 -20.22
CA GLY A 181 13.82 -0.35 -21.29
C GLY A 181 12.74 0.10 -22.27
N ASP A 182 12.96 -0.14 -23.56
CA ASP A 182 12.10 0.32 -24.67
C ASP A 182 10.77 -0.44 -24.77
N VAL A 183 10.68 -1.65 -24.23
CA VAL A 183 9.44 -2.47 -24.19
C VAL A 183 8.75 -2.44 -22.83
N ALA A 184 9.22 -1.60 -21.91
CA ALA A 184 8.71 -1.56 -20.56
C ALA A 184 7.21 -1.28 -20.54
N THR A 185 6.48 -2.06 -19.73
CA THR A 185 5.03 -2.03 -19.67
C THR A 185 4.57 -2.01 -18.22
N TYR A 186 3.55 -1.21 -17.93
CA TYR A 186 2.92 -1.15 -16.62
C TYR A 186 1.44 -1.48 -16.72
N PHE A 187 0.95 -2.34 -15.82
CA PHE A 187 -0.47 -2.67 -15.71
C PHE A 187 -1.05 -2.06 -14.42
N PRO A 188 -1.75 -0.90 -14.47
CA PRO A 188 -2.53 -0.40 -13.33
C PRO A 188 -3.46 -1.45 -12.72
N SER A 189 -4.00 -2.32 -13.57
CA SER A 189 -4.80 -3.49 -13.20
C SER A 189 -4.66 -4.55 -14.28
N LEU A 190 -4.76 -5.82 -13.89
CA LEU A 190 -4.97 -6.96 -14.78
C LEU A 190 -5.73 -7.99 -13.93
N SER A 191 -7.05 -8.01 -14.05
CA SER A 191 -7.94 -8.77 -13.16
C SER A 191 -9.24 -9.16 -13.86
N SER A 192 -9.88 -10.20 -13.37
CA SER A 192 -11.24 -10.62 -13.73
C SER A 192 -12.33 -9.90 -12.94
N ARG A 193 -11.95 -9.12 -11.91
CA ARG A 193 -12.87 -8.49 -10.94
C ARG A 193 -12.83 -6.97 -11.00
N THR A 194 -11.65 -6.36 -11.15
CA THR A 194 -11.46 -4.91 -11.12
C THR A 194 -10.76 -4.37 -12.37
N LEU A 195 -11.01 -3.10 -12.68
CA LEU A 195 -10.37 -2.35 -13.76
C LEU A 195 -10.06 -0.93 -13.29
N VAL A 196 -8.85 -0.46 -13.59
CA VAL A 196 -8.34 0.85 -13.17
C VAL A 196 -8.12 1.76 -14.38
N TYR A 197 -8.77 2.92 -14.36
CA TYR A 197 -8.48 4.05 -15.25
C TYR A 197 -7.78 5.13 -14.44
N LYS A 198 -6.52 5.41 -14.76
CA LYS A 198 -5.73 6.43 -14.07
C LYS A 198 -4.75 7.10 -15.01
N GLY A 199 -4.20 8.21 -14.58
CA GLY A 199 -3.17 8.90 -15.34
C GLY A 199 -2.73 10.22 -14.73
N MET A 200 -1.89 10.92 -15.48
CA MET A 200 -1.30 12.19 -15.09
C MET A 200 -2.11 13.37 -15.63
N PHE A 201 -3.19 13.68 -14.91
CA PHE A 201 -4.10 14.79 -15.21
C PHE A 201 -4.79 15.25 -13.93
N THR A 202 -5.44 16.41 -13.96
CA THR A 202 -6.21 16.93 -12.82
C THR A 202 -7.49 16.11 -12.62
N SER A 203 -8.07 16.18 -11.42
CA SER A 203 -9.30 15.44 -11.08
C SER A 203 -10.44 15.59 -12.10
N PRO A 204 -10.78 16.82 -12.59
CA PRO A 204 -11.85 16.99 -13.58
C PRO A 204 -11.55 16.40 -14.96
N GLN A 205 -10.27 16.28 -15.32
CA GLN A 205 -9.85 15.82 -16.65
C GLN A 205 -10.03 14.31 -16.84
N LEU A 206 -10.17 13.49 -15.78
CA LEU A 206 -10.25 12.02 -15.89
C LEU A 206 -11.34 11.55 -16.87
N GLY A 207 -12.56 12.06 -16.71
CA GLY A 207 -13.70 11.67 -17.54
C GLY A 207 -13.61 12.20 -18.98
N GLU A 208 -12.94 13.34 -19.18
CA GLU A 208 -12.73 13.90 -20.52
C GLU A 208 -11.58 13.20 -21.26
N PHE A 209 -10.53 12.81 -20.53
CA PHE A 209 -9.39 12.11 -21.08
C PHE A 209 -9.74 10.68 -21.51
N TYR A 210 -10.57 9.97 -20.74
CA TYR A 210 -11.05 8.63 -21.07
C TYR A 210 -12.57 8.63 -21.38
N PRO A 211 -12.97 8.84 -22.65
CA PRO A 211 -14.38 8.83 -23.07
C PRO A 211 -15.15 7.54 -22.72
N ASP A 212 -14.45 6.41 -22.56
CA ASP A 212 -15.03 5.16 -22.09
C ASP A 212 -15.83 5.34 -20.77
N LEU A 213 -15.36 6.21 -19.87
CA LEU A 213 -15.98 6.45 -18.57
C LEU A 213 -17.31 7.19 -18.66
N ALA A 214 -17.68 7.73 -19.82
CA ALA A 214 -18.98 8.36 -20.08
C ALA A 214 -20.00 7.40 -20.72
N ASP A 215 -19.60 6.18 -21.07
CA ASP A 215 -20.49 5.19 -21.68
C ASP A 215 -21.47 4.63 -20.63
N GLU A 216 -22.78 4.66 -20.89
CA GLU A 216 -23.80 4.17 -19.95
C GLU A 216 -23.67 2.67 -19.61
N ARG A 217 -22.95 1.89 -20.43
CA ARG A 217 -22.65 0.47 -20.17
C ARG A 217 -21.48 0.27 -19.21
N MET A 218 -20.76 1.35 -18.89
CA MET A 218 -19.71 1.37 -17.87
C MET A 218 -20.36 1.31 -16.49
N ASP A 219 -20.77 0.10 -16.08
CA ASP A 219 -21.49 -0.14 -14.83
C ASP A 219 -20.59 -0.70 -13.73
N SER A 220 -20.86 -0.31 -12.50
CA SER A 220 -20.17 -0.87 -11.33
C SER A 220 -21.05 -0.72 -10.08
N ALA A 221 -20.89 -1.61 -9.11
CA ALA A 221 -21.50 -1.45 -7.79
C ALA A 221 -20.60 -0.67 -6.83
N LEU A 222 -19.33 -0.47 -7.17
CA LEU A 222 -18.36 0.31 -6.40
C LEU A 222 -17.44 1.15 -7.30
N ALA A 223 -17.00 2.29 -6.81
CA ALA A 223 -16.04 3.15 -7.46
C ALA A 223 -15.09 3.71 -6.39
N LEU A 224 -13.81 3.38 -6.49
CA LEU A 224 -12.75 3.93 -5.64
C LEU A 224 -11.98 4.98 -6.44
N VAL A 225 -11.92 6.21 -5.95
CA VAL A 225 -11.26 7.33 -6.62
C VAL A 225 -10.18 7.96 -5.75
N HIS A 226 -9.20 8.55 -6.42
CA HIS A 226 -8.12 9.22 -5.74
C HIS A 226 -7.56 10.39 -6.55
N SER A 227 -7.22 11.48 -5.85
CA SER A 227 -6.51 12.65 -6.36
C SER A 227 -5.16 12.75 -5.65
N ARG A 228 -4.07 12.68 -6.40
CA ARG A 228 -2.69 12.68 -5.90
C ARG A 228 -2.17 14.12 -5.74
N PHE A 229 -1.39 14.35 -4.68
CA PHE A 229 -0.49 15.50 -4.57
C PHE A 229 0.90 14.96 -4.24
N SER A 230 1.88 15.37 -5.04
CA SER A 230 3.27 14.94 -5.02
C SER A 230 4.17 16.06 -4.51
N THR A 231 5.25 15.72 -3.82
CA THR A 231 6.30 16.71 -3.49
C THR A 231 7.22 17.03 -4.67
N ASN A 232 7.10 16.32 -5.79
CA ASN A 232 7.88 16.54 -7.00
C ASN A 232 7.01 17.00 -8.18
N THR A 233 7.66 17.64 -9.15
CA THR A 233 7.06 18.05 -10.43
C THR A 233 7.42 17.08 -11.58
N PHE A 234 7.93 15.88 -11.29
CA PHE A 234 8.38 14.94 -12.32
C PHE A 234 7.21 14.08 -12.80
N PRO A 235 6.94 14.07 -14.12
CA PRO A 235 5.75 13.42 -14.64
C PRO A 235 5.90 11.89 -14.61
N SER A 236 4.93 11.19 -14.01
CA SER A 236 4.92 9.72 -14.00
C SER A 236 3.50 9.16 -13.95
N TRP A 237 3.04 8.62 -15.08
CA TRP A 237 1.72 8.00 -15.22
C TRP A 237 1.48 6.80 -14.28
N PRO A 238 2.46 5.88 -14.06
CA PRO A 238 2.26 4.75 -13.15
C PRO A 238 2.00 5.12 -11.69
N LEU A 239 2.53 6.26 -11.21
CA LEU A 239 2.43 6.70 -9.81
C LEU A 239 1.06 7.25 -9.43
N ALA A 240 0.19 7.54 -10.41
CA ALA A 240 -1.20 7.88 -10.12
C ALA A 240 -1.90 6.73 -9.37
N HIS A 241 -2.89 7.07 -8.56
CA HIS A 241 -3.74 6.10 -7.86
C HIS A 241 -5.12 6.01 -8.55
N PRO A 242 -5.95 4.99 -8.24
CA PRO A 242 -5.68 3.85 -7.35
C PRO A 242 -4.58 2.90 -7.86
N TYR A 243 -4.04 2.11 -6.95
CA TYR A 243 -3.31 0.89 -7.28
C TYR A 243 -4.29 -0.29 -7.45
N ARG A 244 -3.83 -1.54 -7.36
CA ARG A 244 -4.62 -2.71 -7.77
C ARG A 244 -5.70 -3.03 -6.74
N PHE A 245 -5.38 -2.82 -5.46
CA PHE A 245 -6.28 -3.03 -4.33
C PHE A 245 -6.50 -1.76 -3.52
N VAL A 246 -5.53 -0.84 -3.45
CA VAL A 246 -5.59 0.30 -2.53
C VAL A 246 -5.56 1.68 -3.19
N ALA A 247 -6.17 2.64 -2.50
CA ALA A 247 -5.90 4.06 -2.63
C ALA A 247 -5.55 4.61 -1.24
N HIS A 248 -4.38 5.21 -1.13
CA HIS A 248 -3.81 5.64 0.14
C HIS A 248 -3.74 7.16 0.24
N ASN A 249 -4.34 7.71 1.28
CA ASN A 249 -4.06 9.07 1.71
C ASN A 249 -3.11 9.05 2.89
N GLY A 250 -1.84 9.40 2.68
CA GLY A 250 -0.86 9.25 3.75
C GLY A 250 0.56 9.04 3.26
N GLU A 251 1.44 8.70 4.20
CA GLU A 251 2.83 8.32 3.94
C GLU A 251 3.18 7.14 4.85
N ILE A 252 3.76 6.07 4.29
CA ILE A 252 4.31 4.96 5.07
C ILE A 252 5.77 5.27 5.41
N ASN A 253 6.02 5.68 6.65
CA ASN A 253 7.34 6.15 7.09
C ASN A 253 8.31 5.00 7.42
N THR A 254 7.83 3.77 7.55
CA THR A 254 8.64 2.56 7.78
C THR A 254 9.00 1.80 6.50
N VAL A 255 8.61 2.31 5.33
CA VAL A 255 8.52 1.50 4.11
C VAL A 255 9.84 0.90 3.61
N GLN A 256 10.98 1.52 3.93
CA GLN A 256 12.29 0.95 3.59
C GLN A 256 12.60 -0.30 4.44
N GLY A 257 12.25 -0.26 5.73
CA GLY A 257 12.35 -1.44 6.59
C GLY A 257 11.40 -2.54 6.12
N ASN A 258 10.17 -2.16 5.78
CA ASN A 258 9.17 -3.11 5.30
C ASN A 258 9.56 -3.82 4.00
N GLU A 259 10.07 -3.08 3.02
CA GLU A 259 10.56 -3.66 1.76
C GLU A 259 11.69 -4.67 2.00
N ASN A 260 12.66 -4.31 2.86
CA ASN A 260 13.78 -5.19 3.18
C ASN A 260 13.31 -6.49 3.83
N TRP A 261 12.37 -6.40 4.77
CA TRP A 261 11.81 -7.58 5.44
C TRP A 261 10.98 -8.45 4.50
N MET A 262 10.15 -7.85 3.64
CA MET A 262 9.45 -8.60 2.59
C MET A 262 10.43 -9.35 1.69
N ARG A 263 11.51 -8.69 1.26
CA ARG A 263 12.56 -9.31 0.45
C ARG A 263 13.26 -10.47 1.17
N THR A 264 13.49 -10.37 2.47
CA THR A 264 14.04 -11.48 3.26
C THR A 264 13.07 -12.67 3.30
N ARG A 265 11.76 -12.41 3.40
CA ARG A 265 10.72 -13.45 3.47
C ARG A 265 10.50 -14.19 2.16
N GLU A 266 10.83 -13.60 1.01
CA GLU A 266 10.69 -14.22 -0.32
C GLU A 266 11.27 -15.63 -0.39
N ALA A 267 12.41 -15.88 0.26
CA ALA A 267 13.06 -17.18 0.29
C ALA A 267 12.23 -18.29 0.97
N MET A 268 11.23 -17.92 1.77
CA MET A 268 10.37 -18.82 2.53
C MET A 268 8.92 -18.86 2.03
N LEU A 269 8.54 -17.97 1.12
CA LEU A 269 7.18 -17.87 0.64
C LEU A 269 6.80 -19.11 -0.16
N ALA A 270 5.73 -19.78 0.27
CA ALA A 270 5.12 -20.86 -0.48
C ALA A 270 3.62 -20.88 -0.24
N THR A 271 2.83 -21.10 -1.28
CA THR A 271 1.37 -21.26 -1.17
C THR A 271 0.86 -22.15 -2.29
N PRO A 272 -0.13 -23.03 -2.04
CA PRO A 272 -0.78 -23.81 -3.09
C PRO A 272 -1.64 -22.94 -4.02
N HIS A 273 -1.96 -21.70 -3.62
CA HIS A 273 -2.87 -20.81 -4.33
C HIS A 273 -2.24 -20.15 -5.56
N ILE A 274 -0.92 -19.91 -5.54
CA ILE A 274 -0.18 -19.24 -6.61
C ILE A 274 0.93 -20.20 -7.07
N PRO A 275 0.69 -20.97 -8.15
CA PRO A 275 1.72 -21.83 -8.72
C PRO A 275 2.92 -21.00 -9.21
N ASN A 276 4.14 -21.54 -9.05
CA ASN A 276 5.39 -20.89 -9.45
C ASN A 276 5.57 -19.47 -8.85
N LEU A 277 5.18 -19.30 -7.58
CA LEU A 277 5.25 -18.01 -6.88
C LEU A 277 6.64 -17.36 -6.98
N GLU A 278 7.71 -18.14 -7.05
CA GLU A 278 9.08 -17.65 -7.22
C GLU A 278 9.30 -16.79 -8.48
N ARG A 279 8.47 -16.97 -9.52
CA ARG A 279 8.49 -16.12 -10.73
C ARG A 279 8.01 -14.68 -10.45
N THR A 280 7.37 -14.46 -9.31
CA THR A 280 6.83 -13.16 -8.92
C THR A 280 7.80 -12.31 -8.12
N PHE A 281 9.01 -12.81 -7.85
CA PHE A 281 10.01 -12.09 -7.04
C PHE A 281 10.88 -11.15 -7.90
N PRO A 282 11.24 -9.96 -7.40
CA PRO A 282 10.86 -9.41 -6.09
C PRO A 282 9.38 -9.00 -6.02
N VAL A 283 8.73 -9.24 -4.87
CA VAL A 283 7.32 -8.95 -4.65
C VAL A 283 7.09 -7.44 -4.67
N CYS A 284 7.80 -6.74 -3.78
CA CYS A 284 7.80 -5.29 -3.73
C CYS A 284 8.69 -4.73 -4.83
N THR A 285 8.15 -3.88 -5.69
CA THR A 285 8.85 -3.28 -6.80
C THR A 285 9.96 -2.36 -6.31
N PRO A 286 11.24 -2.62 -6.65
CA PRO A 286 12.36 -1.78 -6.20
C PRO A 286 12.22 -0.34 -6.68
N GLY A 287 12.30 0.61 -5.75
CA GLY A 287 12.12 2.03 -6.04
C GLY A 287 10.67 2.46 -6.33
N GLY A 288 9.70 1.56 -6.14
CA GLY A 288 8.28 1.92 -6.14
C GLY A 288 7.93 2.89 -5.00
N SER A 289 6.84 3.64 -5.18
CA SER A 289 6.29 4.47 -4.11
C SER A 289 5.99 3.65 -2.86
N ASP A 290 5.84 4.34 -1.74
CA ASP A 290 5.48 3.70 -0.48
C ASP A 290 4.17 2.90 -0.58
N THR A 291 3.19 3.49 -1.26
CA THR A 291 1.86 2.92 -1.48
C THR A 291 1.89 1.78 -2.47
N ALA A 292 2.69 1.85 -3.53
CA ALA A 292 2.85 0.75 -4.48
C ALA A 292 3.34 -0.51 -3.76
N ARG A 293 4.34 -0.37 -2.89
CA ARG A 293 4.89 -1.48 -2.11
C ARG A 293 3.88 -2.04 -1.10
N LEU A 294 3.07 -1.17 -0.48
CA LEU A 294 1.98 -1.58 0.39
C LEU A 294 0.91 -2.37 -0.38
N ASP A 295 0.50 -1.88 -1.56
CA ASP A 295 -0.46 -2.55 -2.46
C ASP A 295 0.03 -3.95 -2.84
N GLU A 296 1.31 -4.09 -3.22
CA GLU A 296 1.92 -5.36 -3.63
C GLU A 296 2.02 -6.36 -2.47
N ALA A 297 2.29 -5.89 -1.26
CA ALA A 297 2.27 -6.74 -0.07
C ALA A 297 0.85 -7.22 0.26
N ILE A 298 -0.15 -6.33 0.18
CA ILE A 298 -1.58 -6.68 0.36
C ILE A 298 -2.02 -7.68 -0.70
N GLU A 299 -1.68 -7.43 -1.95
CA GLU A 299 -2.01 -8.29 -3.09
C GLU A 299 -1.43 -9.70 -2.89
N LEU A 300 -0.16 -9.83 -2.52
CA LEU A 300 0.45 -11.13 -2.22
C LEU A 300 -0.29 -11.86 -1.09
N LEU A 301 -0.57 -11.17 0.03
CA LEU A 301 -1.24 -11.78 1.18
C LEU A 301 -2.66 -12.24 0.83
N HIS A 302 -3.40 -11.42 0.07
CA HIS A 302 -4.76 -11.73 -0.35
C HIS A 302 -4.80 -12.88 -1.35
N LEU A 303 -4.05 -12.77 -2.46
CA LEU A 303 -3.98 -13.81 -3.48
C LEU A 303 -3.36 -15.10 -2.93
N GLY A 304 -2.47 -14.97 -1.94
CA GLY A 304 -1.83 -16.08 -1.24
C GLY A 304 -2.75 -16.87 -0.31
N GLY A 305 -3.98 -16.41 -0.05
CA GLY A 305 -5.02 -17.19 0.64
C GLY A 305 -5.83 -16.43 1.70
N ARG A 306 -5.46 -15.19 2.04
CA ARG A 306 -6.16 -14.42 3.09
C ARG A 306 -7.32 -13.62 2.54
N SER A 307 -8.32 -13.37 3.39
CA SER A 307 -9.32 -12.34 3.08
C SER A 307 -8.66 -10.96 2.98
N LEU A 308 -9.18 -10.07 2.14
CA LEU A 308 -8.61 -8.73 1.99
C LEU A 308 -8.58 -7.95 3.34
N PRO A 309 -9.64 -7.98 4.19
CA PRO A 309 -9.59 -7.37 5.51
C PRO A 309 -8.49 -7.94 6.42
N HIS A 310 -8.22 -9.25 6.35
CA HIS A 310 -7.14 -9.87 7.11
C HIS A 310 -5.77 -9.38 6.64
N ALA A 311 -5.51 -9.37 5.33
CA ALA A 311 -4.27 -8.85 4.77
C ALA A 311 -4.02 -7.39 5.20
N VAL A 312 -5.07 -6.56 5.15
CA VAL A 312 -4.98 -5.15 5.61
C VAL A 312 -4.68 -5.06 7.11
N LEU A 313 -5.34 -5.85 7.96
CA LEU A 313 -5.09 -5.83 9.41
C LEU A 313 -3.71 -6.38 9.82
N MET A 314 -3.09 -7.22 8.98
CA MET A 314 -1.72 -7.66 9.20
C MET A 314 -0.72 -6.52 9.01
N LEU A 315 -0.90 -5.72 7.96
CA LEU A 315 0.03 -4.63 7.64
C LEU A 315 -0.27 -3.35 8.43
N ILE A 316 -1.56 -3.07 8.70
CA ILE A 316 -2.03 -1.88 9.42
C ILE A 316 -2.81 -2.32 10.68
N PRO A 317 -2.11 -2.88 11.69
CA PRO A 317 -2.76 -3.40 12.89
C PRO A 317 -3.22 -2.27 13.83
N GLU A 318 -4.28 -2.56 14.58
CA GLU A 318 -4.71 -1.74 15.73
C GLU A 318 -3.60 -1.70 16.80
N ALA A 319 -3.47 -0.60 17.54
CA ALA A 319 -2.58 -0.54 18.69
C ALA A 319 -3.10 -1.48 19.79
N TRP A 320 -2.34 -2.55 20.05
CA TRP A 320 -2.81 -3.68 20.89
C TRP A 320 -2.01 -3.86 22.18
N GLU A 321 -0.71 -3.55 22.18
CA GLU A 321 0.20 -3.83 23.31
C GLU A 321 -0.29 -3.17 24.60
N ASN A 322 -0.50 -1.86 24.54
CA ASN A 322 -0.88 -1.02 25.68
C ASN A 322 -2.40 -0.79 25.77
N HIS A 323 -3.23 -1.66 25.18
CA HIS A 323 -4.70 -1.53 25.20
C HIS A 323 -5.37 -2.42 26.28
N PRO A 324 -5.52 -1.97 27.53
CA PRO A 324 -5.85 -2.83 28.68
C PRO A 324 -7.23 -3.52 28.56
N THR A 325 -8.18 -2.91 27.85
CA THR A 325 -9.55 -3.43 27.69
C THR A 325 -9.74 -4.26 26.41
N MET A 326 -8.64 -4.65 25.74
CA MET A 326 -8.71 -5.45 24.53
C MET A 326 -9.08 -6.90 24.87
N GLU A 327 -10.08 -7.45 24.18
CA GLU A 327 -10.46 -8.85 24.34
C GLU A 327 -9.25 -9.79 24.16
N PRO A 328 -9.05 -10.79 25.04
CA PRO A 328 -7.86 -11.64 25.01
C PRO A 328 -7.59 -12.34 23.68
N ALA A 329 -8.64 -12.84 23.02
CA ALA A 329 -8.50 -13.48 21.71
C ALA A 329 -8.00 -12.50 20.63
N LYS A 330 -8.52 -11.26 20.63
CA LYS A 330 -8.08 -10.20 19.71
C LYS A 330 -6.63 -9.78 19.98
N ARG A 331 -6.25 -9.69 21.27
CA ARG A 331 -4.86 -9.43 21.67
C ARG A 331 -3.92 -10.55 21.21
N ALA A 332 -4.31 -11.82 21.41
CA ALA A 332 -3.53 -12.97 20.95
C ALA A 332 -3.37 -12.99 19.42
N PHE A 333 -4.44 -12.67 18.68
CA PHE A 333 -4.37 -12.49 17.23
C PHE A 333 -3.31 -11.45 16.83
N TYR A 334 -3.35 -10.23 17.37
CA TYR A 334 -2.38 -9.20 17.00
C TYR A 334 -0.96 -9.55 17.47
N ARG A 335 -0.80 -10.10 18.68
CA ARG A 335 0.50 -10.53 19.20
C ARG A 335 1.13 -11.60 18.30
N PHE A 336 0.36 -12.60 17.88
CA PHE A 336 0.84 -13.62 16.94
C PHE A 336 1.27 -13.02 15.60
N HIS A 337 0.45 -12.13 15.02
CA HIS A 337 0.80 -11.51 13.73
C HIS A 337 2.02 -10.57 13.82
N SER A 338 2.26 -9.96 14.98
CA SER A 338 3.46 -9.15 15.22
C SER A 338 4.77 -9.95 15.18
N SER A 339 4.71 -11.28 15.36
CA SER A 339 5.86 -12.18 15.18
C SER A 339 6.13 -12.53 13.72
N MET A 340 5.18 -12.29 12.81
CA MET A 340 5.29 -12.66 11.39
C MET A 340 5.55 -11.49 10.46
N ILE A 341 4.99 -10.33 10.80
CA ILE A 341 5.11 -9.14 9.96
C ILE A 341 5.08 -7.89 10.83
N GLU A 342 6.02 -7.01 10.57
CA GLU A 342 6.09 -5.71 11.20
C GLU A 342 5.06 -4.74 10.58
N PRO A 343 4.51 -3.80 11.37
CA PRO A 343 3.56 -2.83 10.86
C PRO A 343 4.14 -1.98 9.71
N TRP A 344 3.28 -1.64 8.76
CA TRP A 344 3.54 -0.63 7.73
C TRP A 344 2.97 0.68 8.26
N ASP A 345 3.79 1.39 9.02
CA ASP A 345 3.37 2.52 9.86
C ASP A 345 3.59 3.86 9.16
N GLY A 346 2.92 4.88 9.69
CA GLY A 346 2.87 6.24 9.17
C GLY A 346 1.43 6.74 9.05
N PRO A 347 1.22 8.04 8.84
CA PRO A 347 -0.13 8.59 8.68
C PRO A 347 -0.82 7.94 7.50
N ALA A 348 -1.97 7.30 7.70
CA ALA A 348 -2.63 6.56 6.63
C ALA A 348 -4.15 6.59 6.77
N SER A 349 -4.82 6.90 5.68
CA SER A 349 -6.21 6.52 5.41
C SER A 349 -6.21 5.69 4.14
N VAL A 350 -6.25 4.37 4.29
CA VAL A 350 -6.18 3.41 3.20
C VAL A 350 -7.58 2.93 2.87
N ALA A 351 -8.08 3.28 1.69
CA ALA A 351 -9.26 2.66 1.11
C ALA A 351 -8.83 1.47 0.24
N PHE A 352 -9.57 0.38 0.30
CA PHE A 352 -9.19 -0.87 -0.36
C PHE A 352 -10.41 -1.60 -0.94
N THR A 353 -10.21 -2.39 -2.00
CA THR A 353 -11.25 -3.23 -2.60
C THR A 353 -10.65 -4.38 -3.40
N ASP A 354 -11.34 -5.51 -3.43
CA ASP A 354 -11.06 -6.64 -4.34
C ASP A 354 -12.15 -6.80 -5.44
N GLY A 355 -13.03 -5.80 -5.56
CA GLY A 355 -14.21 -5.83 -6.42
C GLY A 355 -15.44 -6.48 -5.79
N THR A 356 -15.34 -7.12 -4.62
CA THR A 356 -16.48 -7.69 -3.89
C THR A 356 -16.70 -6.97 -2.56
N VAL A 357 -15.63 -6.77 -1.80
CA VAL A 357 -15.63 -5.94 -0.60
C VAL A 357 -14.95 -4.61 -0.89
N ILE A 358 -15.43 -3.55 -0.25
CA ILE A 358 -14.77 -2.24 -0.26
C ILE A 358 -14.78 -1.68 1.15
N GLY A 359 -13.64 -1.16 1.57
CA GLY A 359 -13.49 -0.68 2.93
C GLY A 359 -12.41 0.37 3.06
N ALA A 360 -12.24 0.81 4.30
CA ALA A 360 -11.13 1.65 4.66
C ALA A 360 -10.70 1.46 6.11
N VAL A 361 -9.42 1.71 6.33
CA VAL A 361 -8.79 1.67 7.65
C VAL A 361 -7.92 2.92 7.82
N LEU A 362 -7.80 3.36 9.07
CA LEU A 362 -6.83 4.38 9.44
C LEU A 362 -5.60 3.71 10.04
N ASP A 363 -4.46 4.42 9.99
CA ASP A 363 -3.30 4.08 10.79
C ASP A 363 -3.66 3.99 12.30
N ARG A 364 -2.78 3.37 13.08
CA ARG A 364 -3.01 3.15 14.51
C ARG A 364 -3.25 4.43 15.34
N ASN A 365 -2.79 5.57 14.84
CA ASN A 365 -2.94 6.88 15.47
C ASN A 365 -4.14 7.66 14.90
N GLY A 366 -4.64 7.27 13.74
CA GLY A 366 -5.71 7.95 13.01
C GLY A 366 -5.33 9.37 12.58
N LEU A 367 -4.15 9.50 11.98
CA LEU A 367 -3.56 10.80 11.61
C LEU A 367 -4.20 11.42 10.37
N ARG A 368 -5.04 10.67 9.64
CA ARG A 368 -5.74 11.13 8.45
C ARG A 368 -7.26 11.07 8.62
N PRO A 369 -8.02 12.05 8.08
CA PRO A 369 -9.45 12.07 8.21
C PRO A 369 -10.10 11.06 7.25
N SER A 370 -11.14 10.38 7.74
CA SER A 370 -12.03 9.59 6.89
C SER A 370 -13.45 9.58 7.48
N ARG A 371 -14.45 9.86 6.64
CA ARG A 371 -15.85 10.00 7.01
C ARG A 371 -16.72 9.23 6.04
N PHE A 372 -17.82 8.68 6.54
CA PHE A 372 -18.75 7.92 5.72
C PHE A 372 -20.20 8.28 5.98
N TRP A 373 -21.00 8.28 4.92
CA TRP A 373 -22.45 8.45 4.94
C TRP A 373 -23.12 7.21 4.32
N VAL A 374 -24.30 6.87 4.84
CA VAL A 374 -25.16 5.81 4.30
C VAL A 374 -26.53 6.40 4.06
N THR A 375 -27.10 6.16 2.89
CA THR A 375 -28.43 6.64 2.51
C THR A 375 -29.49 5.54 2.61
N ALA A 376 -30.76 5.93 2.59
CA ALA A 376 -31.91 5.03 2.64
C ALA A 376 -32.07 4.18 1.37
N ASP A 377 -31.46 4.58 0.26
CA ASP A 377 -31.39 3.86 -1.00
C ASP A 377 -30.09 3.07 -1.17
N ASP A 378 -29.51 2.62 -0.05
CA ASP A 378 -28.36 1.71 -0.04
C ASP A 378 -27.07 2.31 -0.62
N LEU A 379 -26.96 3.63 -0.79
CA LEU A 379 -25.71 4.28 -1.19
C LEU A 379 -24.79 4.46 0.01
N VAL A 380 -23.55 4.01 -0.11
CA VAL A 380 -22.47 4.23 0.85
C VAL A 380 -21.43 5.15 0.21
N ILE A 381 -21.10 6.23 0.89
CA ILE A 381 -20.07 7.19 0.47
C ILE A 381 -19.05 7.27 1.59
N MET A 382 -17.77 7.05 1.28
CA MET A 382 -16.66 7.34 2.18
C MET A 382 -15.73 8.32 1.50
N ALA A 383 -15.29 9.36 2.21
CA ALA A 383 -14.22 10.22 1.72
C ALA A 383 -13.36 10.79 2.85
N SER A 384 -12.21 11.34 2.47
CA SER A 384 -11.35 12.13 3.38
C SER A 384 -12.06 13.39 3.90
N GLU A 385 -13.10 13.87 3.21
CA GLU A 385 -13.92 15.02 3.59
C GLU A 385 -15.42 14.74 3.49
N VAL A 386 -16.24 15.61 4.09
CA VAL A 386 -17.70 15.61 3.87
C VAL A 386 -18.05 16.48 2.68
N GLY A 387 -19.17 16.21 2.02
CA GLY A 387 -19.69 17.06 0.93
C GLY A 387 -19.08 16.78 -0.44
N VAL A 388 -18.37 15.65 -0.61
CA VAL A 388 -17.83 15.24 -1.91
C VAL A 388 -18.90 14.85 -2.93
N ILE A 389 -20.11 14.53 -2.46
CA ILE A 389 -21.27 14.26 -3.30
C ILE A 389 -22.46 14.99 -2.69
N ASP A 390 -23.24 15.66 -3.53
CA ASP A 390 -24.49 16.27 -3.12
C ASP A 390 -25.54 15.17 -2.89
N VAL A 391 -26.01 15.07 -1.64
CA VAL A 391 -27.00 14.09 -1.21
C VAL A 391 -28.06 14.82 -0.40
N ASP A 392 -29.32 14.63 -0.78
CA ASP A 392 -30.46 15.12 0.00
C ASP A 392 -30.36 14.60 1.44
N GLN A 393 -30.27 15.54 2.39
CA GLN A 393 -30.10 15.26 3.81
C GLN A 393 -31.24 14.40 4.37
N SER A 394 -32.44 14.45 3.77
CA SER A 394 -33.59 13.63 4.17
C SER A 394 -33.38 12.13 3.94
N ARG A 395 -32.47 11.76 3.02
CA ARG A 395 -32.16 10.37 2.66
C ARG A 395 -31.05 9.76 3.51
N ILE A 396 -30.32 10.55 4.30
CA ILE A 396 -29.16 10.05 5.05
C ILE A 396 -29.61 9.31 6.30
N VAL A 397 -29.34 8.02 6.38
CA VAL A 397 -29.70 7.16 7.52
C VAL A 397 -28.57 7.03 8.53
N LYS A 398 -27.31 7.17 8.12
CA LYS A 398 -26.15 7.10 9.01
C LYS A 398 -25.04 8.03 8.54
N LYS A 399 -24.40 8.72 9.49
CA LYS A 399 -23.15 9.47 9.30
C LYS A 399 -22.14 9.00 10.34
N GLY A 400 -20.88 8.85 9.96
CA GLY A 400 -19.82 8.47 10.87
C GLY A 400 -18.45 8.94 10.41
N ARG A 401 -17.46 8.69 11.27
CA ARG A 401 -16.04 8.85 10.99
C ARG A 401 -15.33 7.55 11.33
N LEU A 402 -14.27 7.23 10.60
CA LEU A 402 -13.39 6.15 11.00
C LEU A 402 -12.64 6.57 12.27
N GLN A 403 -12.30 5.58 13.09
CA GLN A 403 -11.59 5.75 14.34
C GLN A 403 -10.27 4.98 14.25
N PRO A 404 -9.19 5.44 14.92
CA PRO A 404 -7.95 4.69 14.98
C PRO A 404 -8.20 3.23 15.38
N GLY A 405 -7.57 2.32 14.64
CA GLY A 405 -7.71 0.88 14.87
C GLY A 405 -9.04 0.26 14.42
N ARG A 406 -10.05 1.01 13.96
CA ARG A 406 -11.30 0.45 13.41
C ARG A 406 -11.31 0.45 11.89
N MET A 407 -11.85 -0.61 11.31
CA MET A 407 -12.07 -0.75 9.88
C MET A 407 -13.54 -0.51 9.55
N PHE A 408 -13.79 0.26 8.49
CA PHE A 408 -15.10 0.37 7.87
C PHE A 408 -15.14 -0.57 6.67
N LEU A 409 -16.07 -1.53 6.66
CA LEU A 409 -16.12 -2.58 5.63
C LEU A 409 -17.54 -2.75 5.07
N VAL A 410 -17.65 -2.67 3.74
CA VAL A 410 -18.87 -2.95 2.98
C VAL A 410 -18.64 -4.23 2.20
N ASP A 411 -19.51 -5.21 2.40
CA ASP A 411 -19.54 -6.43 1.59
C ASP A 411 -20.76 -6.38 0.67
N THR A 412 -20.49 -6.16 -0.63
CA THR A 412 -21.55 -6.01 -1.64
C THR A 412 -22.20 -7.35 -2.00
N ALA A 413 -21.51 -8.47 -1.78
CA ALA A 413 -22.08 -9.80 -1.98
C ALA A 413 -23.02 -10.19 -0.83
N GLN A 414 -22.70 -9.80 0.41
CA GLN A 414 -23.58 -9.98 1.57
C GLN A 414 -24.67 -8.91 1.68
N GLY A 415 -24.54 -7.81 0.94
CA GLY A 415 -25.55 -6.75 0.92
C GLY A 415 -25.55 -5.88 2.18
N ARG A 416 -24.41 -5.75 2.89
CA ARG A 416 -24.35 -5.12 4.22
C ARG A 416 -22.99 -4.48 4.56
N ILE A 417 -23.04 -3.59 5.55
CA ILE A 417 -21.83 -3.10 6.25
C ILE A 417 -21.49 -4.15 7.30
N VAL A 418 -20.29 -4.69 7.26
CA VAL A 418 -19.80 -5.68 8.21
C VAL A 418 -19.25 -4.94 9.43
N ASP A 419 -19.67 -5.34 10.63
CA ASP A 419 -19.23 -4.67 11.86
C ASP A 419 -17.76 -5.01 12.18
N ASP A 420 -17.00 -4.00 12.64
CA ASP A 420 -15.58 -4.15 12.98
C ASP A 420 -15.33 -5.24 14.03
N SER A 421 -16.20 -5.32 15.04
CA SER A 421 -16.07 -6.31 16.10
C SER A 421 -16.40 -7.72 15.62
N GLU A 422 -17.37 -7.84 14.69
CA GLU A 422 -17.81 -9.11 14.13
C GLU A 422 -16.68 -9.78 13.35
N PHE A 423 -16.12 -9.10 12.34
CA PHE A 423 -15.12 -9.73 11.48
C PHE A 423 -13.77 -9.93 12.20
N LYS A 424 -13.37 -9.01 13.10
CA LYS A 424 -12.16 -9.20 13.91
C LYS A 424 -12.31 -10.35 14.91
N ALA A 425 -13.49 -10.55 15.48
CA ALA A 425 -13.74 -11.70 16.35
C ALA A 425 -13.65 -13.01 15.55
N GLN A 426 -14.18 -13.02 14.31
CA GLN A 426 -14.03 -14.16 13.40
C GLN A 426 -12.54 -14.45 13.14
N LEU A 427 -11.76 -13.44 12.69
CA LEU A 427 -10.33 -13.59 12.43
C LEU A 427 -9.55 -14.06 13.68
N ALA A 428 -9.84 -13.48 14.84
CA ALA A 428 -9.21 -13.86 16.10
C ALA A 428 -9.56 -15.29 16.57
N SER A 429 -10.62 -15.88 16.02
CA SER A 429 -11.07 -17.24 16.31
C SER A 429 -10.67 -18.27 15.25
N GLU A 430 -10.04 -17.87 14.13
CA GLU A 430 -9.65 -18.79 13.05
C GLU A 430 -8.66 -19.86 13.51
N HIS A 431 -7.77 -19.49 14.44
CA HIS A 431 -6.73 -20.36 14.98
C HIS A 431 -6.56 -20.16 16.49
N PRO A 432 -6.02 -21.15 17.22
CA PRO A 432 -5.77 -21.05 18.65
C PRO A 432 -4.50 -20.23 18.93
N TYR A 433 -4.52 -18.93 18.58
CA TYR A 433 -3.35 -18.05 18.67
C TYR A 433 -2.76 -17.96 20.07
N ALA A 434 -3.61 -17.98 21.10
CA ALA A 434 -3.15 -17.97 22.50
C ALA A 434 -2.32 -19.22 22.81
N ASP A 435 -2.81 -20.41 22.44
CA ASP A 435 -2.10 -21.66 22.66
C ASP A 435 -0.77 -21.70 21.90
N TRP A 436 -0.73 -21.15 20.68
CA TRP A 436 0.50 -21.05 19.90
C TRP A 436 1.52 -20.12 20.56
N LEU A 437 1.08 -18.96 21.03
CA LEU A 437 1.95 -18.02 21.75
C LEU A 437 2.49 -18.60 23.05
N ASP A 438 1.64 -19.27 23.84
CA ASP A 438 2.04 -19.89 25.11
C ASP A 438 3.08 -21.01 24.92
N GLN A 439 3.05 -21.70 23.76
CA GLN A 439 3.98 -22.78 23.44
C GLN A 439 5.25 -22.31 22.72
N GLY A 440 5.14 -21.24 21.91
CA GLY A 440 6.21 -20.77 21.04
C GLY A 440 7.04 -19.64 21.66
N LEU A 441 6.39 -18.68 22.33
CA LEU A 441 7.02 -17.43 22.73
C LEU A 441 7.57 -17.52 24.16
N THR A 442 8.84 -17.14 24.35
CA THR A 442 9.47 -17.04 25.68
C THR A 442 9.74 -15.58 26.02
N GLU A 443 9.25 -15.11 27.16
CA GLU A 443 9.54 -13.75 27.62
C GLU A 443 10.93 -13.66 28.26
N LEU A 444 11.61 -12.52 28.09
CA LEU A 444 12.96 -12.32 28.64
C LEU A 444 12.99 -12.47 30.17
N SER A 445 11.89 -12.11 30.85
CA SER A 445 11.71 -12.26 32.30
C SER A 445 11.65 -13.71 32.78
N ASP A 446 11.33 -14.65 31.89
CA ASP A 446 11.24 -16.07 32.22
C ASP A 446 12.60 -16.78 32.10
N LEU A 447 13.62 -16.09 31.55
CA LEU A 447 14.97 -16.63 31.46
C LEU A 447 15.66 -16.66 32.83
N PRO A 448 16.54 -17.66 33.07
CA PRO A 448 17.28 -17.74 34.32
C PRO A 448 18.18 -16.52 34.52
N ALA A 449 18.27 -16.05 35.77
CA ALA A 449 19.17 -14.96 36.14
C ALA A 449 20.62 -15.31 35.78
N ARG A 450 21.31 -14.37 35.11
CA ARG A 450 22.73 -14.51 34.79
C ARG A 450 23.60 -13.99 35.93
N GLU A 451 24.73 -14.66 36.16
CA GLU A 451 25.74 -14.17 37.10
C GLU A 451 26.32 -12.83 36.61
N HIS A 452 26.36 -11.84 37.51
CA HIS A 452 26.96 -10.55 37.23
C HIS A 452 28.48 -10.60 37.48
N ILE A 453 29.27 -10.57 36.39
CA ILE A 453 30.74 -10.58 36.46
C ILE A 453 31.25 -9.16 36.72
N VAL A 454 31.90 -8.97 37.87
CA VAL A 454 32.57 -7.71 38.20
C VAL A 454 34.00 -7.72 37.66
N PHE A 455 34.30 -6.83 36.72
CA PHE A 455 35.65 -6.64 36.18
C PHE A 455 36.49 -5.69 37.06
N SER A 456 37.82 -5.86 37.05
CA SER A 456 38.73 -4.94 37.74
C SER A 456 38.75 -3.56 37.09
N HIS A 457 39.07 -2.52 37.87
CA HIS A 457 39.16 -1.15 37.39
C HIS A 457 40.08 -0.99 36.17
N ASP A 458 41.27 -1.57 36.22
CA ASP A 458 42.25 -1.50 35.12
C ASP A 458 41.73 -2.15 33.83
N SER A 459 40.94 -3.23 33.94
CA SER A 459 40.32 -3.89 32.80
C SER A 459 39.25 -3.00 32.15
N VAL A 460 38.40 -2.38 32.98
CA VAL A 460 37.35 -1.45 32.52
C VAL A 460 37.97 -0.24 31.84
N LEU A 461 38.96 0.40 32.48
CA LEU A 461 39.63 1.59 31.94
C LEU A 461 40.28 1.30 30.58
N ARG A 462 40.95 0.16 30.43
CA ARG A 462 41.55 -0.24 29.16
C ARG A 462 40.49 -0.41 28.06
N ARG A 463 39.36 -1.05 28.36
CA ARG A 463 38.25 -1.20 27.39
C ARG A 463 37.64 0.14 27.01
N GLN A 464 37.43 1.03 27.98
CA GLN A 464 36.94 2.39 27.73
C GLN A 464 37.85 3.13 26.75
N GLN A 465 39.17 3.10 26.96
CA GLN A 465 40.15 3.70 26.04
C GLN A 465 40.10 3.08 24.64
N VAL A 466 40.02 1.76 24.54
CA VAL A 466 39.93 1.04 23.25
C VAL A 466 38.68 1.43 22.46
N PHE A 467 37.54 1.59 23.15
CA PHE A 467 36.27 1.98 22.53
C PHE A 467 36.05 3.50 22.47
N GLY A 468 37.08 4.31 22.78
CA GLY A 468 37.04 5.76 22.62
C GLY A 468 36.24 6.52 23.68
N TYR A 469 35.85 5.89 24.79
CA TYR A 469 35.13 6.57 25.87
C TYR A 469 35.99 7.67 26.50
N THR A 470 35.37 8.84 26.65
CA THR A 470 35.97 10.02 27.27
C THR A 470 35.45 10.22 28.70
N HIS A 471 36.21 10.98 29.50
CA HIS A 471 35.73 11.37 30.83
C HIS A 471 34.42 12.18 30.75
N GLU A 472 34.24 12.94 29.67
CA GLU A 472 33.04 13.74 29.44
C GLU A 472 31.81 12.85 29.20
N GLU A 473 31.89 11.86 28.31
CA GLU A 473 30.78 10.92 28.07
C GLU A 473 30.41 10.14 29.34
N LEU A 474 31.41 9.66 30.09
CA LEU A 474 31.15 8.94 31.33
C LEU A 474 30.46 9.82 32.38
N LYS A 475 30.90 11.08 32.52
CA LYS A 475 30.42 11.99 33.56
C LYS A 475 29.11 12.69 33.20
N ILE A 476 28.96 13.12 31.95
CA ILE A 476 27.85 13.95 31.47
C ILE A 476 26.74 13.09 30.84
N ILE A 477 27.07 11.95 30.23
CA ILE A 477 26.09 11.09 29.56
C ILE A 477 25.73 9.88 30.41
N VAL A 478 26.70 9.00 30.68
CA VAL A 478 26.44 7.70 31.33
C VAL A 478 26.04 7.85 32.80
N ALA A 479 26.75 8.65 33.58
CA ALA A 479 26.47 8.79 35.01
C ALA A 479 25.10 9.40 35.33
N PRO A 480 24.57 10.39 34.58
CA PRO A 480 23.17 10.82 34.72
C PRO A 480 22.18 9.73 34.37
N MET A 481 22.30 9.07 33.21
CA MET A 481 21.40 7.96 32.81
C MET A 481 21.32 6.87 33.89
N ALA A 482 22.46 6.47 34.44
CA ALA A 482 22.52 5.46 35.49
C ALA A 482 21.87 5.89 36.82
N ARG A 483 21.81 7.20 37.11
CA ARG A 483 21.26 7.74 38.37
C ARG A 483 19.77 8.07 38.29
N SER A 484 19.33 8.65 37.17
CA SER A 484 17.95 9.13 37.01
C SER A 484 17.09 8.25 36.12
N GLY A 485 17.68 7.31 35.37
CA GLY A 485 16.96 6.55 34.33
C GLY A 485 16.54 7.41 33.13
N LEU A 486 17.09 8.62 33.00
CA LEU A 486 16.76 9.60 31.96
C LEU A 486 18.04 10.06 31.27
N GLU A 487 17.94 10.31 29.96
CA GLU A 487 19.02 10.98 29.24
C GLU A 487 19.28 12.40 29.79
N PRO A 488 20.54 12.87 29.80
CA PRO A 488 20.85 14.22 30.25
C PRO A 488 20.30 15.27 29.28
N ILE A 489 19.79 16.37 29.82
CA ILE A 489 19.35 17.53 29.02
C ILE A 489 20.51 18.53 28.89
N GLY A 490 20.79 18.94 27.66
CA GLY A 490 21.75 19.99 27.30
C GLY A 490 21.08 21.24 26.71
N SER A 491 21.87 22.25 26.39
CA SER A 491 21.42 23.46 25.68
C SER A 491 22.53 23.98 24.77
N MET A 492 22.20 24.92 23.88
CA MET A 492 23.04 25.40 22.76
C MET A 492 23.16 24.41 21.60
N GLY A 493 23.56 24.90 20.43
CA GLY A 493 23.82 24.08 19.25
C GLY A 493 25.19 23.40 19.32
N THR A 494 25.36 22.33 18.52
CA THR A 494 26.64 21.64 18.38
C THR A 494 27.61 22.46 17.53
N ASP A 495 28.64 23.03 18.17
CA ASP A 495 29.71 23.82 17.51
C ASP A 495 30.96 22.97 17.19
N THR A 496 30.85 21.64 17.29
CA THR A 496 31.94 20.74 16.92
C THR A 496 31.93 20.46 15.40
N PRO A 497 33.10 20.29 14.76
CA PRO A 497 33.15 19.87 13.36
C PRO A 497 32.34 18.60 13.11
N ILE A 498 31.69 18.49 11.95
CA ILE A 498 31.09 17.23 11.50
C ILE A 498 32.17 16.14 11.48
N ALA A 499 31.77 14.88 11.71
CA ALA A 499 32.72 13.80 12.03
C ALA A 499 33.88 13.66 11.02
N VAL A 500 33.60 13.81 9.72
CA VAL A 500 34.60 13.70 8.64
C VAL A 500 35.63 14.83 8.63
N LEU A 501 35.33 15.99 9.22
CA LEU A 501 36.23 17.15 9.32
C LEU A 501 36.93 17.23 10.68
N SER A 502 36.64 16.30 11.60
CA SER A 502 37.22 16.35 12.93
C SER A 502 38.70 15.98 12.89
N GLU A 503 39.54 16.76 13.56
CA GLU A 503 40.94 16.43 13.82
C GLU A 503 41.10 15.38 14.94
N ARG A 504 40.00 15.05 15.63
CA ARG A 504 39.96 14.05 16.70
C ARG A 504 39.34 12.74 16.18
N PRO A 505 39.73 11.58 16.75
CA PRO A 505 39.06 10.33 16.42
C PRO A 505 37.57 10.41 16.79
N ARG A 506 36.71 10.02 15.85
CA ARG A 506 35.24 9.98 16.00
C ARG A 506 34.74 8.55 15.94
N LEU A 507 33.63 8.28 16.60
CA LEU A 507 33.01 6.96 16.56
C LEU A 507 32.20 6.80 15.28
N LEU A 508 31.99 5.56 14.85
CA LEU A 508 31.18 5.26 13.67
C LEU A 508 29.78 5.91 13.77
N PHE A 509 29.19 5.94 14.96
CA PHE A 509 27.87 6.52 15.21
C PHE A 509 27.78 8.01 14.88
N ASP A 510 28.89 8.77 14.95
CA ASP A 510 28.90 10.21 14.62
C ASP A 510 28.67 10.49 13.13
N TYR A 511 28.87 9.48 12.27
CA TYR A 511 28.65 9.58 10.83
C TYR A 511 27.19 9.31 10.44
N PHE A 512 26.37 8.82 11.37
CA PHE A 512 24.96 8.56 11.15
C PHE A 512 24.13 9.65 11.83
N GLN A 513 23.30 10.33 11.06
CA GLN A 513 22.36 11.32 11.57
C GLN A 513 20.98 10.70 11.66
N GLN A 514 20.30 10.91 12.79
CA GLN A 514 18.93 10.48 12.95
C GLN A 514 18.04 11.28 11.99
N LEU A 515 17.28 10.57 11.17
CA LEU A 515 16.27 11.20 10.33
C LEU A 515 15.09 11.60 11.21
N PHE A 516 14.43 12.70 10.84
CA PHE A 516 13.20 13.14 11.48
C PHE A 516 12.17 13.52 10.43
N ALA A 517 10.92 13.43 10.84
CA ALA A 517 9.78 13.78 10.02
C ALA A 517 9.56 15.31 10.02
N GLN A 518 9.31 15.88 8.85
CA GLN A 518 9.01 17.29 8.70
C GLN A 518 8.02 17.48 7.54
N VAL A 519 6.92 18.20 7.83
CA VAL A 519 5.81 18.51 6.90
C VAL A 519 5.00 17.28 6.45
N THR A 520 5.64 16.27 5.88
CA THR A 520 4.96 15.16 5.18
C THR A 520 4.26 14.19 6.12
N ASN A 521 4.89 13.92 7.27
CA ASN A 521 4.29 13.21 8.39
C ASN A 521 4.61 13.91 9.73
N PRO A 522 3.69 13.88 10.71
CA PRO A 522 3.95 14.43 12.03
C PRO A 522 4.82 13.47 12.87
N PRO A 523 5.70 14.00 13.75
CA PRO A 523 6.32 13.19 14.80
C PRO A 523 5.26 12.78 15.85
N LEU A 524 5.54 11.70 16.58
CA LEU A 524 4.71 11.20 17.67
C LEU A 524 5.23 11.70 19.03
N ASP A 525 4.32 11.91 19.99
CA ASP A 525 4.68 12.18 21.38
C ASP A 525 4.75 10.85 22.14
N ALA A 526 5.95 10.25 22.21
CA ALA A 526 6.13 8.93 22.82
C ALA A 526 5.75 8.86 24.31
N ILE A 527 5.60 10.00 25.00
CA ILE A 527 5.19 10.07 26.41
C ILE A 527 3.66 10.16 26.53
N ARG A 528 3.03 11.05 25.75
CA ARG A 528 1.57 11.26 25.83
C ARG A 528 0.77 10.24 25.03
N GLU A 529 1.39 9.67 24.02
CA GLU A 529 0.81 8.68 23.10
C GLU A 529 1.43 7.29 23.34
N GLU A 530 1.77 6.96 24.60
CA GLU A 530 2.35 5.67 24.97
C GLU A 530 1.48 4.47 24.53
N VAL A 531 0.16 4.66 24.45
CA VAL A 531 -0.79 3.60 24.05
C VAL A 531 -0.52 3.05 22.64
N VAL A 532 0.08 3.86 21.78
CA VAL A 532 0.33 3.54 20.36
C VAL A 532 1.81 3.26 20.04
N THR A 533 2.71 3.47 21.01
CA THR A 533 4.14 3.20 20.89
C THR A 533 4.55 1.89 21.57
N ALA A 534 5.57 1.26 21.00
CA ALA A 534 6.04 -0.07 21.38
C ALA A 534 7.55 -0.16 21.14
N VAL A 535 8.28 -0.77 22.06
CA VAL A 535 9.73 -1.06 21.92
C VAL A 535 10.04 -2.56 21.96
N SER A 536 9.03 -3.40 22.21
CA SER A 536 9.19 -4.85 22.18
C SER A 536 9.47 -5.33 20.76
N SER A 537 10.29 -6.37 20.68
CA SER A 537 10.58 -7.08 19.43
C SER A 537 10.71 -8.57 19.73
N THR A 538 10.49 -9.39 18.72
CA THR A 538 10.66 -10.85 18.78
C THR A 538 11.98 -11.22 18.12
N ILE A 539 12.72 -12.17 18.70
CA ILE A 539 13.96 -12.68 18.14
C ILE A 539 13.82 -14.19 17.98
N GLY A 540 13.83 -14.66 16.74
CA GLY A 540 13.60 -16.07 16.44
C GLY A 540 13.77 -16.38 14.95
N PRO A 541 13.65 -17.65 14.55
CA PRO A 541 13.54 -18.02 13.14
C PRO A 541 12.25 -17.47 12.53
N GLU A 542 12.34 -16.95 11.31
CA GLU A 542 11.17 -16.59 10.50
C GLU A 542 10.52 -17.86 9.91
N ALA A 543 9.21 -17.81 9.65
CA ALA A 543 8.44 -18.88 9.05
C ALA A 543 7.78 -18.42 7.73
N ASN A 544 7.12 -19.33 7.02
CA ASN A 544 6.40 -18.98 5.80
C ASN A 544 5.20 -18.05 6.10
N LEU A 545 5.29 -16.80 5.64
CA LEU A 545 4.28 -15.76 5.85
C LEU A 545 2.86 -16.13 5.32
N LEU A 546 2.80 -16.95 4.26
CA LEU A 546 1.54 -17.32 3.59
C LEU A 546 0.89 -18.57 4.21
N GLN A 547 1.61 -19.30 5.07
CA GLN A 547 1.11 -20.49 5.75
C GLN A 547 1.51 -20.44 7.23
N PRO A 548 0.86 -19.58 8.03
CA PRO A 548 1.20 -19.42 9.44
C PRO A 548 0.89 -20.69 10.23
N GLY A 549 1.69 -20.95 11.26
CA GLY A 549 1.46 -22.03 12.22
C GLY A 549 2.12 -21.74 13.57
N PRO A 550 2.12 -22.71 14.50
CA PRO A 550 2.73 -22.54 15.83
C PRO A 550 4.20 -22.11 15.77
N GLU A 551 4.96 -22.59 14.80
CA GLU A 551 6.38 -22.23 14.63
C GLU A 551 6.58 -20.77 14.19
N SER A 552 5.53 -20.07 13.74
CA SER A 552 5.61 -18.68 13.28
C SER A 552 5.79 -17.66 14.42
N CYS A 553 5.67 -18.07 15.68
CA CYS A 553 5.82 -17.19 16.84
C CYS A 553 6.87 -17.70 17.84
N ARG A 554 7.84 -18.49 17.36
CA ARG A 554 8.85 -19.14 18.19
C ARG A 554 10.09 -18.30 18.44
#